data_AF-A0A2H6NK68-F1
#
_entry.id   AF-A0A2H6NK68-F1
#
_cell.length_a   1.000
_cell.length_b   1.000
_cell.length_c   1.000
_cell.angle_alpha   90.00
_cell.angle_beta   90.00
_cell.angle_gamma   90.00
#
_symmetry.space_group_name_H-M   'P 1'
#
loop_
_entity.id
_entity.type
_entity.pdbx_description
1 polymer ?
#
loop_
_entity_poly.entity_id
_entity_poly.type
_entity_poly.pdbx_seq_one_letter_code
_entity_poly.pdbx_strand_id
1 'polypeptide(L)'
;MGFGNDLKYSHEALLKLQDWELRLLETVKKFMAMRIKSDKEYASTLQNLCNQVDKESTSQLDYVSNVAKSWLLIVQQTEQLSKIMKTHAEDLNAGPLHRLTVMIKDKQQIKKSYVGVHQQIEAEMFKVTKTELEKLKSSYRQLIKEVNSAKEKYKEALSKGKETEKAKDRYDKATMKLHMLHNQYVLALKGAQLHQHQYYDATLPLFLESLQKMQEEMIKGL
;
A
#
# COMPACT_ATOMS: atom_id res chain seq x y z
N MET A 1 10.59 -2.11 -17.96
CA MET A 1 10.88 -2.01 -16.51
C MET A 1 9.57 -2.16 -15.78
N GLY A 2 9.53 -3.03 -14.77
CA GLY A 2 8.32 -3.34 -14.02
C GLY A 2 8.66 -3.70 -12.59
N PHE A 3 7.83 -3.28 -11.63
CA PHE A 3 8.11 -3.46 -10.21
C PHE A 3 8.36 -4.92 -9.86
N GLY A 4 7.64 -5.84 -10.50
CA GLY A 4 7.77 -7.27 -10.28
C GLY A 4 9.14 -7.86 -10.60
N ASN A 5 9.90 -7.27 -11.53
CA ASN A 5 11.24 -7.74 -11.89
C ASN A 5 12.33 -6.88 -11.25
N ASP A 6 12.14 -5.57 -11.24
CA ASP A 6 13.21 -4.62 -10.91
C ASP A 6 13.24 -4.23 -9.42
N LEU A 7 12.13 -4.40 -8.69
CA LEU A 7 11.95 -3.87 -7.33
C LEU A 7 11.61 -4.94 -6.27
N LYS A 8 11.91 -6.22 -6.53
CA LYS A 8 11.65 -7.35 -5.60
C LYS A 8 12.23 -7.13 -4.19
N TYR A 9 13.33 -6.39 -4.06
CA TYR A 9 14.01 -6.13 -2.79
C TYR A 9 13.88 -4.68 -2.31
N SER A 10 12.93 -3.93 -2.87
CA SER A 10 12.82 -2.48 -2.68
C SER A 10 11.57 -2.06 -1.90
N HIS A 11 11.04 -2.95 -1.04
CA HIS A 11 9.83 -2.71 -0.25
C HIS A 11 9.87 -1.35 0.50
N GLU A 12 10.96 -1.07 1.21
CA GLU A 12 11.09 0.16 1.98
C GLU A 12 11.13 1.41 1.08
N ALA A 13 11.82 1.32 -0.06
CA ALA A 13 11.87 2.41 -1.03
C ALA A 13 10.49 2.68 -1.65
N LEU A 14 9.72 1.63 -1.95
CA LEU A 14 8.34 1.74 -2.43
C LEU A 14 7.42 2.40 -1.41
N LEU A 15 7.57 2.08 -0.11
CA LEU A 15 6.81 2.76 0.94
C LEU A 15 7.17 4.23 1.05
N LYS A 16 8.46 4.57 1.04
CA LYS A 16 8.93 5.97 1.08
C LYS A 16 8.43 6.77 -0.12
N LEU A 17 8.43 6.17 -1.31
CA LEU A 17 7.87 6.77 -2.52
C LEU A 17 6.38 7.08 -2.33
N GLN A 18 5.57 6.10 -1.92
CA GLN A 18 4.14 6.29 -1.69
C GLN A 18 3.85 7.37 -0.63
N ASP A 19 4.65 7.43 0.44
CA ASP A 19 4.56 8.47 1.47
C ASP A 19 4.91 9.86 0.97
N TRP A 20 5.90 9.95 0.09
CA TRP A 20 6.24 11.21 -0.55
C TRP A 20 5.13 11.67 -1.50
N GLU A 21 4.61 10.77 -2.34
CA GLU A 21 3.53 11.08 -3.28
C GLU A 21 2.25 11.52 -2.56
N LEU A 22 1.87 10.87 -1.45
CA LEU A 22 0.73 11.29 -0.64
C LEU A 22 0.90 12.71 -0.10
N ARG A 23 2.10 13.06 0.38
CA ARG A 23 2.41 14.43 0.83
C ARG A 23 2.34 15.44 -0.31
N LEU A 24 2.82 15.06 -1.50
CA LEU A 24 2.71 15.90 -2.69
C LEU A 24 1.24 16.15 -3.07
N LEU A 25 0.41 15.10 -3.11
CA LEU A 25 -1.02 15.24 -3.42
C LEU A 25 -1.75 16.15 -2.43
N GLU A 26 -1.44 16.05 -1.13
CA GLU A 26 -1.98 16.97 -0.12
C GLU A 26 -1.51 18.41 -0.33
N THR A 27 -0.29 18.60 -0.81
CA THR A 27 0.24 19.93 -1.16
C THR A 27 -0.51 20.51 -2.36
N VAL A 28 -0.74 19.71 -3.41
CA VAL A 28 -1.54 20.09 -4.58
C VAL A 28 -2.97 20.44 -4.17
N LYS A 29 -3.58 19.64 -3.30
CA LYS A 29 -4.93 19.90 -2.78
C LYS A 29 -5.02 21.24 -2.05
N LYS A 30 -4.06 21.54 -1.19
CA LYS A 30 -3.98 22.83 -0.49
C LYS A 30 -3.81 23.99 -1.47
N PHE A 31 -2.93 23.85 -2.46
CA PHE A 31 -2.76 24.84 -3.52
C PHE A 31 -4.06 25.11 -4.28
N MET A 32 -4.76 24.05 -4.72
CA MET A 32 -6.04 24.18 -5.41
C MET A 32 -7.11 24.85 -4.55
N ALA A 33 -7.20 24.48 -3.27
CA ALA A 33 -8.14 25.09 -2.33
C ALA A 33 -7.86 26.59 -2.13
N MET A 34 -6.58 27.00 -2.03
CA MET A 34 -6.21 28.41 -1.96
C MET A 34 -6.57 29.14 -3.25
N ARG A 35 -6.27 28.56 -4.42
CA ARG A 35 -6.65 29.14 -5.72
C ARG A 35 -8.16 29.37 -5.83
N ILE A 36 -8.96 28.36 -5.50
CA ILE A 36 -10.44 28.47 -5.50
C ILE A 36 -10.91 29.57 -4.57
N LYS A 37 -10.32 29.68 -3.37
CA LYS A 37 -10.64 30.74 -2.41
C LYS A 37 -10.33 32.12 -2.99
N SER A 38 -9.14 32.30 -3.56
CA SER A 38 -8.72 33.56 -4.19
C SER A 38 -9.60 33.94 -5.38
N ASP A 39 -9.98 32.98 -6.23
CA ASP A 39 -10.89 33.21 -7.36
C ASP A 39 -12.27 33.71 -6.88
N LYS A 40 -12.81 33.12 -5.79
CA LYS A 40 -14.07 33.56 -5.17
C LYS A 40 -13.97 34.95 -4.56
N GLU A 41 -12.88 35.25 -3.86
CA GLU A 41 -12.62 36.57 -3.27
C GLU A 41 -12.51 37.65 -4.34
N TYR A 42 -11.83 37.35 -5.45
CA TYR A 42 -11.72 38.24 -6.60
C TYR A 42 -13.08 38.49 -7.25
N ALA A 43 -13.85 37.43 -7.52
CA ALA A 43 -15.21 37.54 -8.04
C ALA A 43 -16.10 38.41 -7.13
N SER A 44 -16.04 38.18 -5.81
CA SER A 44 -16.81 38.98 -4.85
C SER A 44 -16.39 40.46 -4.86
N THR A 45 -15.10 40.74 -4.99
CA THR A 45 -14.58 42.12 -5.10
C THR A 45 -15.14 42.80 -6.35
N LEU A 46 -15.09 42.14 -7.50
CA LEU A 46 -15.65 42.66 -8.76
C LEU A 46 -17.16 42.92 -8.66
N GLN A 47 -17.91 41.98 -8.06
CA GLN A 47 -19.35 42.18 -7.84
C GLN A 47 -19.64 43.37 -6.93
N ASN A 48 -18.88 43.53 -5.84
CA ASN A 48 -19.05 44.63 -4.91
C ASN A 48 -18.78 45.99 -5.56
N LEU A 49 -17.76 46.08 -6.43
CA LEU A 49 -17.49 47.28 -7.22
C LEU A 49 -18.69 47.64 -8.11
N CYS A 50 -19.25 46.66 -8.84
CA CYS A 50 -20.44 46.89 -9.68
C CYS A 50 -21.63 47.39 -8.85
N ASN A 51 -21.90 46.75 -7.71
CA ASN A 51 -23.00 47.12 -6.82
C ASN A 51 -22.86 48.53 -6.20
N GLN A 52 -21.64 49.06 -6.06
CA GLN A 52 -21.42 50.44 -5.59
C GLN A 52 -21.79 51.45 -6.68
N VAL A 53 -21.45 51.16 -7.93
CA VAL A 53 -21.78 52.02 -9.08
C VAL A 53 -23.29 52.16 -9.25
N ASP A 54 -24.05 51.08 -9.08
CA ASP A 54 -25.52 51.14 -9.18
C ASP A 54 -26.13 52.08 -8.12
N LYS A 55 -25.59 52.06 -6.89
CA LYS A 55 -26.05 52.91 -5.79
C LYS A 55 -25.77 54.39 -6.03
N GLU A 56 -24.62 54.73 -6.60
CA GLU A 56 -24.23 56.11 -6.89
C GLU A 56 -24.90 56.65 -8.17
N SER A 57 -25.09 55.79 -9.18
CA SER A 57 -25.64 56.16 -10.50
C SER A 57 -27.15 56.41 -10.48
N THR A 58 -27.86 55.95 -9.44
CA THR A 58 -29.30 56.23 -9.25
C THR A 58 -29.60 57.74 -9.11
N SER A 59 -28.57 58.56 -8.89
CA SER A 59 -28.67 60.01 -8.63
C SER A 59 -28.57 60.92 -9.85
N GLN A 60 -28.23 60.41 -11.06
CA GLN A 60 -27.82 61.25 -12.21
C GLN A 60 -28.56 60.95 -13.53
N LEU A 61 -29.83 60.56 -13.46
CA LEU A 61 -30.59 60.00 -14.59
C LEU A 61 -31.07 60.98 -15.70
N ASP A 62 -30.62 62.23 -15.73
CA ASP A 62 -31.14 63.23 -16.69
C ASP A 62 -30.27 63.49 -17.94
N TYR A 63 -29.09 62.86 -18.10
CA TYR A 63 -28.21 63.11 -19.25
C TYR A 63 -27.81 61.84 -20.02
N VAL A 64 -28.28 61.72 -21.28
CA VAL A 64 -27.91 60.65 -22.21
C VAL A 64 -26.58 61.00 -22.91
N SER A 65 -25.45 60.72 -22.25
CA SER A 65 -24.10 60.92 -22.82
C SER A 65 -23.48 59.62 -23.36
N ASN A 66 -22.71 59.70 -24.45
CA ASN A 66 -21.90 58.58 -24.96
C ASN A 66 -20.85 58.12 -23.94
N VAL A 67 -20.38 59.02 -23.09
CA VAL A 67 -19.46 58.69 -21.98
C VAL A 67 -20.18 57.82 -20.94
N ALA A 68 -21.43 58.16 -20.59
CA ALA A 68 -22.23 57.37 -19.65
C ALA A 68 -22.55 55.97 -20.20
N LYS A 69 -22.84 55.84 -21.50
CA LYS A 69 -23.00 54.54 -22.16
C LYS A 69 -21.73 53.69 -22.12
N SER A 70 -20.57 54.30 -22.37
CA SER A 70 -19.28 53.62 -22.33
C SER A 70 -18.93 53.16 -20.92
N TRP A 71 -19.23 53.98 -19.91
CA TRP A 71 -19.09 53.62 -18.50
C TRP A 71 -19.96 52.42 -18.11
N LEU A 72 -21.25 52.44 -18.48
CA LEU A 72 -22.16 51.31 -18.20
C LEU A 72 -21.65 50.01 -18.83
N LEU A 73 -21.09 50.06 -20.04
CA LEU A 73 -20.49 48.90 -20.69
C LEU A 73 -19.32 48.31 -19.88
N ILE A 74 -18.47 49.16 -19.30
CA ILE A 74 -17.36 48.71 -18.43
C ILE A 74 -17.89 48.02 -17.18
N VAL A 75 -18.94 48.56 -16.55
CA VAL A 75 -19.58 47.96 -15.38
C VAL A 75 -20.16 46.59 -15.73
N GLN A 76 -20.88 46.48 -16.84
CA GLN A 76 -21.45 45.22 -17.32
C GLN A 76 -20.37 44.16 -17.63
N GLN A 77 -19.27 44.54 -18.27
CA GLN A 77 -18.14 43.65 -18.54
C GLN A 77 -17.47 43.17 -17.25
N THR A 78 -17.35 44.06 -16.26
CA THR A 78 -16.79 43.73 -14.94
C THR A 78 -17.70 42.75 -14.17
N GLU A 79 -19.02 42.95 -14.24
CA GLU A 79 -20.00 42.04 -13.66
C GLU A 79 -19.98 40.66 -14.35
N GLN A 80 -19.82 40.63 -15.68
CA GLN A 80 -19.68 39.39 -16.42
C GLN A 80 -18.41 38.63 -16.01
N LEU A 81 -17.28 39.33 -15.86
CA LEU A 81 -16.04 38.71 -15.38
C LEU A 81 -16.19 38.13 -13.96
N SER A 82 -16.86 38.85 -13.06
CA SER A 82 -17.22 38.36 -11.72
C SER A 82 -17.96 37.01 -11.80
N LYS A 83 -19.00 36.93 -12.64
CA LYS A 83 -19.79 35.70 -12.85
C LYS A 83 -18.91 34.56 -13.38
N ILE A 84 -18.08 34.82 -14.39
CA ILE A 84 -17.16 33.82 -14.96
C ILE A 84 -16.21 33.28 -13.89
N MET A 85 -15.57 34.17 -13.12
CA MET A 85 -14.63 33.79 -12.06
C MET A 85 -15.31 32.95 -10.97
N LYS A 86 -16.53 33.33 -10.57
CA LYS A 86 -17.32 32.60 -9.58
C LYS A 86 -17.65 31.19 -10.06
N THR A 87 -18.21 31.06 -11.27
CA THR A 87 -18.55 29.75 -11.87
C THR A 87 -17.32 28.88 -12.01
N HIS A 88 -16.22 29.42 -12.53
CA HIS A 88 -14.97 28.68 -12.66
C HIS A 88 -14.44 28.17 -11.30
N ALA A 89 -14.52 28.98 -10.25
CA ALA A 89 -14.13 28.55 -8.90
C ALA A 89 -15.05 27.44 -8.34
N GLU A 90 -16.35 27.49 -8.65
CA GLU A 90 -17.33 26.45 -8.29
C GLU A 90 -17.06 25.15 -9.05
N ASP A 91 -16.80 25.21 -10.36
CA ASP A 91 -16.47 24.06 -11.20
C ASP A 91 -15.16 23.38 -10.75
N LEU A 92 -14.12 24.17 -10.46
CA LEU A 92 -12.85 23.66 -9.91
C LEU A 92 -13.06 22.94 -8.58
N ASN A 93 -13.94 23.47 -7.73
CA ASN A 93 -14.23 22.90 -6.42
C ASN A 93 -15.03 21.59 -6.53
N ALA A 94 -16.08 21.58 -7.36
CA ALA A 94 -16.98 20.44 -7.50
C ALA A 94 -16.36 19.28 -8.30
N GLY A 95 -15.53 19.56 -9.31
CA GLY A 95 -14.92 18.53 -10.16
C GLY A 95 -13.49 18.19 -9.75
N PRO A 96 -12.48 18.96 -10.21
CA PRO A 96 -11.06 18.66 -9.96
C PRO A 96 -10.67 18.47 -8.49
N LEU A 97 -11.04 19.38 -7.59
CA LEU A 97 -10.67 19.28 -6.17
C LEU A 97 -11.32 18.06 -5.48
N HIS A 98 -12.57 17.76 -5.84
CA HIS A 98 -13.26 16.58 -5.34
C HIS A 98 -12.57 15.29 -5.81
N ARG A 99 -12.28 15.17 -7.11
CA ARG A 99 -11.56 14.02 -7.68
C ARG A 99 -10.19 13.81 -7.03
N LEU A 100 -9.42 14.87 -6.85
CA LEU A 100 -8.14 14.82 -6.13
C LEU A 100 -8.32 14.32 -4.68
N THR A 101 -9.38 14.77 -3.99
CA THR A 101 -9.68 14.34 -2.62
C THR A 101 -10.02 12.86 -2.54
N VAL A 102 -10.79 12.33 -3.50
CA VAL A 102 -11.11 10.89 -3.59
C VAL A 102 -9.85 10.09 -3.88
N MET A 103 -9.06 10.51 -4.88
CA MET A 103 -7.81 9.85 -5.25
C MET A 103 -6.82 9.75 -4.07
N ILE A 104 -6.71 10.80 -3.25
CA ILE A 104 -5.85 10.75 -2.04
C ILE A 104 -6.32 9.64 -1.08
N LYS A 105 -7.64 9.51 -0.85
CA LYS A 105 -8.20 8.47 0.02
C LYS A 105 -7.95 7.07 -0.56
N ASP A 106 -8.17 6.90 -1.85
CA ASP A 106 -7.94 5.62 -2.54
C ASP A 106 -6.46 5.22 -2.45
N LYS A 107 -5.53 6.19 -2.61
CA LYS A 107 -4.09 5.94 -2.51
C LYS A 107 -3.69 5.51 -1.11
N GLN A 108 -4.26 6.13 -0.08
CA GLN A 108 -4.05 5.74 1.32
C GLN A 108 -4.54 4.30 1.57
N GLN A 109 -5.69 3.94 1.01
CA GLN A 109 -6.27 2.61 1.15
C GLN A 109 -5.44 1.55 0.41
N ILE A 110 -5.00 1.82 -0.82
CA ILE A 110 -4.11 0.95 -1.59
C ILE A 110 -2.80 0.74 -0.84
N LYS A 111 -2.18 1.80 -0.31
CA LYS A 111 -0.96 1.69 0.51
C LYS A 111 -1.17 0.78 1.72
N LYS A 112 -2.28 0.96 2.44
CA LYS A 112 -2.60 0.14 3.62
C LYS A 112 -2.80 -1.33 3.24
N SER A 113 -3.51 -1.59 2.15
CA SER A 113 -3.71 -2.95 1.62
C SER A 113 -2.38 -3.58 1.20
N TYR A 114 -1.54 -2.85 0.47
CA TYR A 114 -0.20 -3.29 0.07
C TYR A 114 0.64 -3.69 1.29
N VAL A 115 0.71 -2.85 2.33
CA VAL A 115 1.45 -3.19 3.57
C VAL A 115 0.92 -4.46 4.22
N GLY A 116 -0.40 -4.60 4.34
CA GLY A 116 -1.01 -5.77 4.96
C GLY A 116 -0.73 -7.06 4.18
N VAL A 117 -0.92 -7.05 2.87
CA VAL A 117 -0.66 -8.21 2.01
C VAL A 117 0.84 -8.56 2.00
N HIS A 118 1.72 -7.56 1.90
CA HIS A 118 3.16 -7.77 1.95
C HIS A 118 3.60 -8.43 3.27
N GLN A 119 3.08 -7.95 4.42
CA GLN A 119 3.36 -8.57 5.72
C GLN A 119 2.86 -10.01 5.79
N GLN A 120 1.69 -10.28 5.23
CA GLN A 120 1.11 -11.63 5.22
C GLN A 120 1.95 -12.60 4.39
N ILE A 121 2.35 -12.23 3.17
CA ILE A 121 3.16 -13.11 2.30
C ILE A 121 4.55 -13.37 2.90
N GLU A 122 5.17 -12.35 3.51
CA GLU A 122 6.46 -12.48 4.20
C GLU A 122 6.35 -13.37 5.45
N ALA A 123 5.29 -13.22 6.24
CA ALA A 123 5.06 -14.03 7.43
C ALA A 123 4.87 -15.51 7.08
N GLU A 124 4.12 -15.84 6.03
CA GLU A 124 3.94 -17.22 5.59
C GLU A 124 5.25 -17.79 5.03
N MET A 125 5.99 -17.02 4.23
CA MET A 125 7.32 -17.41 3.74
C MET A 125 8.26 -17.73 4.90
N PHE A 126 8.34 -16.85 5.92
CA PHE A 126 9.19 -17.05 7.09
C PHE A 126 8.76 -18.25 7.93
N LYS A 127 7.45 -18.45 8.11
CA LYS A 127 6.89 -19.57 8.86
C LYS A 127 7.32 -20.91 8.24
N VAL A 128 7.06 -21.08 6.94
CA VAL A 128 7.33 -22.33 6.21
C VAL A 128 8.83 -22.57 6.06
N THR A 129 9.61 -21.56 5.71
CA THR A 129 11.04 -21.74 5.36
C THR A 129 12.00 -21.64 6.54
N LYS A 130 11.58 -21.08 7.68
CA LYS A 130 12.42 -20.93 8.88
C LYS A 130 11.81 -21.61 10.09
N THR A 131 10.61 -21.19 10.49
CA THR A 131 10.05 -21.55 11.79
C THR A 131 9.74 -23.04 11.88
N GLU A 132 9.06 -23.59 10.88
CA GLU A 132 8.67 -25.01 10.85
C GLU A 132 9.89 -25.93 10.64
N LEU A 133 10.81 -25.54 9.75
CA LEU A 133 12.03 -26.29 9.50
C LEU A 133 12.94 -26.36 10.74
N GLU A 134 13.11 -25.25 11.47
CA GLU A 134 13.97 -25.26 12.66
C GLU A 134 13.36 -26.09 13.79
N LYS A 135 12.02 -26.10 13.93
CA LYS A 135 11.31 -27.01 14.86
C LYS A 135 11.61 -28.47 14.53
N LEU A 136 11.38 -28.88 13.27
CA LEU A 136 11.61 -30.27 12.84
C LEU A 136 13.08 -30.67 12.98
N LYS A 137 14.01 -29.79 12.61
CA LYS A 137 15.45 -30.01 12.74
C LYS A 137 15.90 -30.14 14.19
N SER A 138 15.35 -29.34 15.10
CA SER A 138 15.62 -29.46 16.54
C SER A 138 15.14 -30.82 17.08
N SER A 139 13.89 -31.19 16.79
CA SER A 139 13.34 -32.50 17.14
C SER A 139 14.14 -33.65 16.54
N TYR A 140 14.61 -33.51 15.29
CA TYR A 140 15.41 -34.52 14.61
C TYR A 140 16.76 -34.74 15.30
N ARG A 141 17.45 -33.66 15.68
CA ARG A 141 18.69 -33.73 16.47
C ARG A 141 18.48 -34.39 17.83
N GLN A 142 17.34 -34.14 18.47
CA GLN A 142 16.99 -34.75 19.75
C GLN A 142 16.77 -36.27 19.60
N LEU A 143 16.00 -36.70 18.59
CA LEU A 143 15.78 -38.13 18.34
C LEU A 143 17.06 -38.88 17.95
N ILE A 144 18.01 -38.25 17.26
CA ILE A 144 19.33 -38.85 17.01
C ILE A 144 20.04 -39.18 18.33
N LYS A 145 20.03 -38.26 19.30
CA LYS A 145 20.62 -38.50 20.62
C LYS A 145 19.92 -39.64 21.36
N GLU A 146 18.59 -39.69 21.29
CA GLU A 146 17.78 -40.76 21.90
C GLU A 146 18.07 -42.13 21.29
N VAL A 147 18.13 -42.22 19.95
CA VAL A 147 18.47 -43.46 19.24
C VAL A 147 19.88 -43.92 19.60
N ASN A 148 20.86 -43.01 19.63
CA ASN A 148 22.23 -43.34 20.04
C ASN A 148 22.28 -43.85 21.49
N SER A 149 21.56 -43.20 22.41
CA SER A 149 21.48 -43.66 23.81
C SER A 149 20.81 -45.03 23.93
N ALA A 150 19.71 -45.28 23.20
CA ALA A 150 19.03 -46.56 23.19
C ALA A 150 19.91 -47.67 22.59
N LYS A 151 20.69 -47.35 21.54
CA LYS A 151 21.64 -48.26 20.91
C LYS A 151 22.73 -48.72 21.87
N GLU A 152 23.33 -47.78 22.62
CA GLU A 152 24.36 -48.14 23.60
C GLU A 152 23.79 -48.99 24.75
N LYS A 153 22.60 -48.65 25.27
CA LYS A 153 21.92 -49.47 26.28
C LYS A 153 21.60 -50.88 25.78
N TYR A 154 21.22 -51.03 24.52
CA TYR A 154 20.99 -52.33 23.92
C TYR A 154 22.28 -53.16 23.80
N LYS A 155 23.39 -52.55 23.38
CA LYS A 155 24.70 -53.21 23.36
C LYS A 155 25.14 -53.68 24.75
N GLU A 156 24.91 -52.87 25.79
CA GLU A 156 25.20 -53.26 27.17
C GLU A 156 24.32 -54.42 27.66
N ALA A 157 23.03 -54.42 27.31
CA ALA A 157 22.13 -55.52 27.66
C ALA A 157 22.56 -56.84 26.98
N LEU A 158 22.99 -56.75 25.71
CA LEU A 158 23.57 -57.87 24.95
C LEU A 158 24.84 -58.42 25.62
N SER A 159 25.77 -57.56 26.03
CA SER A 159 27.01 -58.01 26.66
C SER A 159 26.80 -58.64 28.04
N LYS A 160 25.78 -58.17 28.80
CA LYS A 160 25.43 -58.68 30.13
C LYS A 160 24.43 -59.85 30.10
N GLY A 161 23.85 -60.18 28.93
CA GLY A 161 22.85 -61.24 28.77
C GLY A 161 21.55 -61.06 29.56
N LYS A 162 21.21 -59.83 29.99
CA LYS A 162 20.02 -59.53 30.81
C LYS A 162 19.15 -58.46 30.14
N GLU A 163 17.83 -58.62 30.23
CA GLU A 163 16.82 -57.67 29.70
C GLU A 163 17.01 -57.31 28.21
N THR A 164 17.64 -58.19 27.42
CA THR A 164 18.00 -57.96 26.01
C THR A 164 16.80 -57.59 25.14
N GLU A 165 15.69 -58.31 25.27
CA GLU A 165 14.49 -58.08 24.45
C GLU A 165 13.84 -56.72 24.73
N LYS A 166 13.79 -56.32 26.00
CA LYS A 166 13.25 -55.02 26.43
C LYS A 166 14.12 -53.87 25.95
N ALA A 167 15.45 -54.04 25.96
CA ALA A 167 16.38 -53.04 25.45
C ALA A 167 16.30 -52.94 23.91
N LYS A 168 16.10 -54.08 23.21
CA LYS A 168 15.88 -54.13 21.76
C LYS A 168 14.60 -53.40 21.36
N ASP A 169 13.47 -53.70 21.98
CA ASP A 169 12.18 -53.05 21.69
C ASP A 169 12.24 -51.52 21.88
N ARG A 170 12.96 -51.04 22.90
CA ARG A 170 13.21 -49.60 23.10
C ARG A 170 14.04 -48.99 21.97
N TYR A 171 15.10 -49.67 21.53
CA TYR A 171 15.94 -49.22 20.42
C TYR A 171 15.16 -49.19 19.10
N ASP A 172 14.37 -50.23 18.81
CA ASP A 172 13.55 -50.32 17.60
C ASP A 172 12.49 -49.21 17.59
N LYS A 173 11.80 -48.96 18.71
CA LYS A 173 10.83 -47.86 18.85
C LYS A 173 11.47 -46.48 18.66
N ALA A 174 12.64 -46.24 19.24
CA ALA A 174 13.36 -44.97 19.06
C ALA A 174 13.76 -44.78 17.59
N THR A 175 14.26 -45.84 16.94
CA THR A 175 14.67 -45.83 15.54
C THR A 175 13.47 -45.58 14.62
N MET A 176 12.33 -46.23 14.87
CA MET A 176 11.09 -45.98 14.13
C MET A 176 10.65 -44.52 14.23
N LYS A 177 10.65 -43.93 15.44
CA LYS A 177 10.34 -42.50 15.63
C LYS A 177 11.29 -41.59 14.85
N LEU A 178 12.60 -41.89 14.86
CA LEU A 178 13.59 -41.12 14.10
C LEU A 178 13.32 -41.18 12.60
N HIS A 179 13.01 -42.35 12.05
CA HIS A 179 12.69 -42.50 10.62
C HIS A 179 11.39 -41.78 10.24
N MET A 180 10.35 -41.86 11.07
CA MET A 180 9.10 -41.11 10.83
C MET A 180 9.37 -39.61 10.79
N LEU A 181 10.14 -39.08 11.74
CA LEU A 181 10.47 -37.66 11.77
C LEU A 181 11.42 -37.26 10.62
N HIS A 182 12.34 -38.14 10.23
CA HIS A 182 13.21 -37.93 9.06
C HIS A 182 12.38 -37.66 7.81
N ASN A 183 11.39 -38.53 7.55
CA ASN A 183 10.52 -38.40 6.39
C ASN A 183 9.72 -37.09 6.43
N GLN A 184 9.16 -36.73 7.59
CA GLN A 184 8.47 -35.45 7.78
C GLN A 184 9.40 -34.25 7.51
N TYR A 185 10.63 -34.29 8.03
CA TYR A 185 11.60 -33.22 7.83
C TYR A 185 12.01 -33.07 6.37
N VAL A 186 12.28 -34.17 5.66
CA VAL A 186 12.62 -34.15 4.24
C VAL A 186 11.46 -33.61 3.40
N LEU A 187 10.23 -34.05 3.67
CA LEU A 187 9.03 -33.54 2.98
C LEU A 187 8.82 -32.04 3.24
N ALA A 188 8.94 -31.60 4.49
CA ALA A 188 8.84 -30.19 4.84
C ALA A 188 9.92 -29.35 4.16
N LEU A 189 11.16 -29.85 4.08
CA LEU A 189 12.26 -29.17 3.40
C LEU A 189 11.99 -29.03 1.90
N LYS A 190 11.42 -30.05 1.26
CA LYS A 190 10.98 -29.97 -0.14
C LYS A 190 9.81 -29.02 -0.34
N GLY A 191 8.82 -29.03 0.56
CA GLY A 191 7.72 -28.07 0.56
C GLY A 191 8.20 -26.63 0.70
N ALA A 192 9.14 -26.38 1.62
CA ALA A 192 9.74 -25.06 1.82
C ALA A 192 10.53 -24.57 0.60
N GLN A 193 11.30 -25.45 -0.06
CA GLN A 193 12.00 -25.12 -1.30
C GLN A 193 11.01 -24.70 -2.41
N LEU A 194 9.93 -25.46 -2.60
CA LEU A 194 8.90 -25.14 -3.58
C LEU A 194 8.20 -23.82 -3.25
N HIS A 195 7.83 -23.60 -1.98
CA HIS A 195 7.19 -22.37 -1.52
C HIS A 195 8.10 -21.14 -1.73
N GLN A 196 9.40 -21.28 -1.45
CA GLN A 196 10.37 -20.21 -1.68
C GLN A 196 10.49 -19.85 -3.17
N HIS A 197 10.54 -20.86 -4.05
CA HIS A 197 10.58 -20.66 -5.49
C HIS A 197 9.31 -19.95 -5.98
N GLN A 198 8.14 -20.44 -5.59
CA GLN A 198 6.85 -19.82 -5.92
C GLN A 198 6.76 -18.37 -5.43
N TYR A 199 7.30 -18.09 -4.24
CA TYR A 199 7.34 -16.74 -3.68
C TYR A 199 8.09 -15.75 -4.58
N TYR A 200 9.34 -16.07 -4.94
CA TYR A 200 10.21 -15.15 -5.68
C TYR A 200 9.90 -15.07 -7.19
N ASP A 201 9.37 -16.15 -7.76
CA ASP A 201 9.18 -16.26 -9.21
C ASP A 201 7.76 -15.97 -9.65
N ALA A 202 6.77 -16.02 -8.74
CA ALA A 202 5.38 -15.74 -9.06
C ALA A 202 4.71 -14.77 -8.08
N THR A 203 4.62 -15.12 -6.79
CA THR A 203 3.78 -14.38 -5.83
C THR A 203 4.23 -12.93 -5.66
N LEU A 204 5.50 -12.70 -5.34
CA LEU A 204 6.03 -11.36 -5.13
C LEU A 204 6.04 -10.52 -6.43
N PRO A 205 6.50 -11.05 -7.58
CA PRO A 205 6.42 -10.32 -8.84
C PRO A 205 5.01 -9.86 -9.21
N LEU A 206 4.03 -10.77 -9.19
CA LEU A 206 2.63 -10.46 -9.54
C LEU A 206 2.01 -9.45 -8.57
N PHE A 207 2.36 -9.54 -7.29
CA PHE A 207 1.92 -8.58 -6.29
C PHE A 207 2.46 -7.17 -6.56
N LEU A 208 3.75 -7.08 -6.90
CA LEU A 208 4.40 -5.81 -7.23
C LEU A 208 3.89 -5.23 -8.56
N GLU A 209 3.63 -6.06 -9.56
CA GLU A 209 2.97 -5.64 -10.81
C GLU A 209 1.56 -5.12 -10.57
N SER A 210 0.81 -5.76 -9.67
CA SER A 210 -0.53 -5.29 -9.28
C SER A 210 -0.45 -3.91 -8.62
N LEU A 211 0.54 -3.67 -7.75
CA LEU A 211 0.79 -2.34 -7.18
C LEU A 211 1.09 -1.31 -8.27
N GLN A 212 2.00 -1.64 -9.20
CA GLN A 212 2.35 -0.75 -10.31
C GLN A 212 1.12 -0.39 -11.15
N LYS A 213 0.34 -1.41 -11.54
CA LYS A 213 -0.88 -1.22 -12.33
C LYS A 213 -1.88 -0.30 -11.62
N MET A 214 -2.11 -0.52 -10.33
CA MET A 214 -2.97 0.36 -9.54
C MET A 214 -2.42 1.80 -9.52
N GLN A 215 -1.13 1.99 -9.33
CA GLN A 215 -0.52 3.34 -9.34
C GLN A 215 -0.65 4.03 -10.71
N GLU A 216 -0.44 3.31 -11.81
CA GLU A 216 -0.60 3.84 -13.17
C GLU A 216 -2.04 4.18 -13.51
N GLU A 217 -3.01 3.37 -13.07
CA GLU A 217 -4.44 3.64 -13.24
C GLU A 217 -4.89 4.89 -12.48
N MET A 218 -4.34 5.13 -11.28
CA MET A 218 -4.63 6.35 -10.52
C MET A 218 -4.21 7.61 -11.25
N ILE A 219 -3.07 7.58 -11.96
CA ILE A 219 -2.58 8.74 -12.73
C ILE A 219 -3.51 9.04 -13.92
N LYS A 220 -4.10 8.01 -14.54
CA LYS A 220 -5.07 8.19 -15.64
C LYS A 220 -6.41 8.80 -15.19
N GLY A 221 -6.68 8.81 -13.89
CA GLY A 221 -7.89 9.42 -13.31
C GLY A 221 -7.80 10.92 -13.03
N LEU A 222 -6.60 11.52 -13.17
CA LEU A 222 -6.36 12.97 -13.10
C LEU A 222 -6.75 13.65 -14.41
#